data_AF-A0A8T3NPI9-F1
#
_entry.id   AF-A0A8T3NPI9-F1
#
_cell.length_a   1.000
_cell.length_b   1.000
_cell.length_c   1.000
_cell.angle_alpha   90.00
_cell.angle_beta   90.00
_cell.angle_gamma   90.00
#
_symmetry.space_group_name_H-M   'P 1'
#
loop_
_entity.id
_entity.type
_entity.pdbx_description
1 polymer ?
#
loop_
_entity_poly.entity_id
_entity_poly.type
_entity_poly.pdbx_seq_one_letter_code
_entity_poly.pdbx_strand_id
1 'polypeptide(L)' 'MRESSTYQAFLREGEAVGEARGRASEARAILLRLGSRRFGPPDRRTRVAVQRLADLGRLERLTDRVLDVGSCEDLLAEP' A
#
# COMPACT_ATOMS: atom_id res chain seq x y z
N MET A 1 -8.59 -24.73 26.13
CA MET A 1 -7.94 -23.41 25.95
C MET A 1 -8.16 -22.82 24.55
N ARG A 2 -7.96 -23.55 23.44
CA ARG A 2 -8.21 -23.03 22.08
C ARG A 2 -9.67 -22.64 21.78
N GLU A 3 -10.64 -23.15 22.53
CA GLU A 3 -12.05 -22.76 22.40
C GLU A 3 -12.46 -21.58 23.31
N SER A 4 -11.52 -21.00 24.07
CA SER A 4 -11.83 -19.81 24.86
C SER A 4 -12.20 -18.64 23.93
N SER A 5 -13.30 -17.97 24.24
CA SER A 5 -13.74 -16.77 23.52
C SER A 5 -12.66 -15.69 23.47
N THR A 6 -11.85 -15.56 24.54
CA THR A 6 -10.72 -14.64 24.61
C THR A 6 -9.60 -15.02 23.64
N TYR A 7 -9.27 -16.31 23.53
CA TYR A 7 -8.24 -16.78 22.59
C TYR A 7 -8.69 -16.55 21.13
N GLN A 8 -9.96 -16.83 20.83
CA GLN A 8 -10.54 -16.60 19.51
C GLN A 8 -10.65 -15.10 19.15
N ALA A 9 -10.79 -14.22 20.15
CA ALA A 9 -10.76 -12.78 19.92
C ALA A 9 -9.37 -12.31 19.47
N PHE A 10 -8.30 -12.74 20.15
CA PHE A 10 -6.93 -12.40 19.76
C PHE A 10 -6.53 -12.96 18.40
N LEU A 11 -6.98 -14.17 18.05
CA LEU A 11 -6.74 -14.72 16.72
C LEU A 11 -7.38 -13.87 15.62
N ARG A 12 -8.67 -13.52 15.78
CA ARG A 12 -9.38 -12.67 14.81
C ARG A 12 -8.77 -11.28 14.68
N GLU A 13 -8.35 -10.68 15.79
CA GLU A 13 -7.63 -9.40 15.76
C GLU A 13 -6.31 -9.52 15.00
N GLY A 14 -5.54 -10.59 15.25
CA GLY A 14 -4.29 -10.87 14.55
C GLY A 14 -4.50 -11.07 13.04
N GLU A 15 -5.53 -11.81 12.65
CA GLU A 15 -5.91 -12.02 11.25
C GLU A 15 -6.28 -10.69 10.58
N ALA A 16 -7.11 -9.87 11.22
CA ALA A 16 -7.51 -8.56 10.69
C ALA A 16 -6.31 -7.60 10.52
N VAL A 17 -5.41 -7.56 11.51
CA VAL A 17 -4.16 -6.76 11.41
C VAL A 17 -3.25 -7.30 10.32
N GLY A 18 -3.15 -8.62 10.18
CA GLY A 18 -2.38 -9.28 9.13
C GLY A 18 -2.90 -8.96 7.74
N GLU A 19 -4.20 -9.05 7.53
CA GLU A 19 -4.86 -8.74 6.26
C GLU A 19 -4.66 -7.27 5.89
N ALA A 20 -4.87 -6.34 6.83
CA ALA A 20 -4.66 -4.91 6.61
C ALA A 20 -3.21 -4.59 6.18
N ARG A 21 -2.22 -5.20 6.85
CA ARG A 21 -0.81 -5.05 6.49
C ARG A 21 -0.49 -5.68 5.13
N GLY A 22 -1.06 -6.85 4.84
CA GLY A 22 -0.90 -7.54 3.57
C GLY A 22 -1.41 -6.71 2.40
N ARG A 23 -2.64 -6.18 2.52
CA ARG A 23 -3.23 -5.30 1.50
C ARG A 23 -2.40 -4.04 1.26
N ALA A 24 -1.92 -3.39 2.31
CA ALA A 24 -1.07 -2.21 2.18
C ALA A 24 0.28 -2.54 1.52
N SER A 25 0.87 -3.69 1.84
CA SER A 25 2.12 -4.15 1.20
C SER A 25 1.93 -4.40 -0.30
N GLU A 26 0.86 -5.10 -0.67
CA GLU A 26 0.55 -5.40 -2.07
C GLU A 26 0.24 -4.13 -2.87
N ALA A 27 -0.55 -3.20 -2.31
CA ALA A 27 -0.86 -1.94 -2.97
C ALA A 27 0.41 -1.12 -3.27
N ARG A 28 1.39 -1.08 -2.36
CA ARG A 28 2.70 -0.44 -2.64
C ARG A 28 3.46 -1.13 -3.77
N ALA A 29 3.45 -2.47 -3.78
CA ALA A 29 4.15 -3.24 -4.82
C ALA A 29 3.52 -3.01 -6.20
N ILE A 30 2.19 -2.98 -6.27
CA ILE A 30 1.44 -2.66 -7.49
C ILE A 30 1.76 -1.23 -7.94
N LEU A 31 1.69 -0.25 -7.04
CA LEU A 31 1.98 1.16 -7.35
C LEU A 31 3.39 1.33 -7.92
N LEU A 32 4.40 0.73 -7.29
CA LEU A 32 5.79 0.77 -7.78
C LEU A 32 5.93 0.09 -9.13
N ARG A 33 5.25 -1.04 -9.34
CA ARG A 33 5.30 -1.78 -10.62
C ARG A 33 4.66 -0.98 -11.75
N LEU A 34 3.49 -0.39 -11.52
CA LEU A 34 2.80 0.45 -12.52
C LEU A 34 3.56 1.74 -12.79
N GLY A 35 4.01 2.44 -11.73
CA GLY A 35 4.85 3.63 -11.85
C GLY A 35 6.14 3.34 -12.63
N SER A 36 6.78 2.20 -12.36
CA SER A 36 7.98 1.77 -13.11
C SER A 36 7.71 1.58 -14.60
N ARG A 37 6.54 1.02 -14.94
CA ARG A 37 6.15 0.78 -16.33
C ARG A 37 5.84 2.08 -17.08
N ARG A 38 5.30 3.08 -16.41
CA ARG A 38 4.86 4.33 -17.04
C ARG A 38 5.92 5.41 -17.05
N PHE A 39 6.61 5.60 -15.94
CA PHE A 39 7.57 6.70 -15.73
C PHE A 39 9.03 6.24 -15.75
N GLY A 40 9.28 4.94 -15.91
CA GLY A 40 10.59 4.34 -15.71
C GLY A 40 10.89 4.05 -14.24
N PRO A 41 12.06 3.47 -13.94
CA PRO A 41 12.39 2.99 -12.60
C PRO A 41 12.34 4.14 -11.57
N PRO A 42 11.57 3.99 -10.47
CA PRO A 42 11.46 5.03 -9.45
C PRO A 42 12.79 5.19 -8.72
N ASP A 43 13.14 6.45 -8.45
CA ASP A 43 14.34 6.77 -7.68
C ASP A 43 14.20 6.32 -6.20
N ARG A 44 15.32 6.37 -5.47
CA ARG A 44 15.35 5.94 -4.07
C ARG A 44 14.37 6.75 -3.21
N ARG A 45 14.18 8.04 -3.50
CA ARG A 45 13.29 8.92 -2.74
C ARG A 45 11.83 8.50 -2.91
N THR A 46 11.39 8.29 -4.15
CA THR A 46 10.04 7.83 -4.49
C THR A 46 9.74 6.48 -3.84
N ARG A 47 10.69 5.54 -3.92
CA ARG A 47 10.53 4.22 -3.31
C ARG A 47 10.33 4.31 -1.79
N VAL A 48 11.13 5.12 -1.10
CA VAL A 48 11.00 5.32 0.35
C VAL A 48 9.69 6.03 0.71
N ALA A 49 9.27 7.02 -0.07
CA ALA A 49 7.99 7.70 0.13
C ALA A 49 6.82 6.72 0.04
N VAL A 50 6.77 5.92 -1.04
CA VAL A 50 5.75 4.88 -1.22
C VAL A 50 5.81 3.83 -0.11
N GLN A 51 6.99 3.44 0.37
CA GLN A 51 7.18 2.50 1.50
C GLN A 51 6.81 3.06 2.88
N ARG A 52 6.53 4.36 3.01
CA ARG A 52 6.04 4.96 4.27
C ARG A 52 4.52 5.13 4.34
N LEU A 53 3.83 5.11 3.20
CA LEU A 53 2.37 5.20 3.12
C LEU A 53 1.61 4.02 3.76
N ALA A 54 1.22 4.13 5.03
CA ALA A 54 0.44 3.08 5.71
C ALA A 54 -1.06 3.07 5.34
N ASP A 55 -1.58 4.19 4.83
CA ASP A 55 -2.98 4.33 4.44
C ASP A 55 -3.25 3.58 3.14
N LEU A 56 -4.01 2.50 3.25
CA LEU A 56 -4.41 1.67 2.12
C LEU A 56 -5.29 2.43 1.12
N GLY A 57 -6.25 3.22 1.58
CA GLY A 57 -7.13 3.97 0.69
C GLY A 57 -6.35 5.01 -0.12
N ARG A 58 -5.32 5.62 0.49
CA ARG A 58 -4.39 6.49 -0.25
C ARG A 58 -3.57 5.72 -1.29
N LEU A 59 -3.06 4.54 -0.94
CA LEU A 59 -2.31 3.70 -1.89
C LEU A 59 -3.18 3.25 -3.08
N GLU A 60 -4.45 2.94 -2.84
CA GLU A 60 -5.42 2.57 -3.88
C GLU A 60 -5.68 3.77 -4.82
N ARG A 61 -5.95 4.96 -4.27
CA ARG A 61 -6.10 6.18 -5.10
C ARG A 61 -4.87 6.51 -5.94
N LEU A 62 -3.68 6.40 -5.37
CA LEU A 62 -2.44 6.60 -6.11
C LEU A 62 -2.28 5.53 -7.20
N THR A 63 -2.74 4.31 -6.97
CA THR A 63 -2.68 3.23 -7.97
C THR A 63 -3.58 3.53 -9.16
N ASP A 64 -4.77 4.08 -8.94
CA ASP A 64 -5.66 4.50 -10.03
C ASP A 64 -5.06 5.71 -10.77
N ARG A 65 -4.61 6.72 -10.02
CA ARG A 65 -4.06 7.97 -10.55
C ARG A 65 -2.75 7.78 -11.32
N VAL A 66 -2.04 6.67 -11.11
CA VAL A 66 -0.83 6.30 -11.89
C VAL A 66 -1.14 6.16 -13.38
N LEU A 67 -2.41 5.98 -13.77
CA LEU A 67 -2.89 5.88 -15.15
C LEU A 67 -3.32 7.22 -15.76
N ASP A 68 -3.39 8.28 -14.94
CA ASP A 68 -3.77 9.63 -15.39
C ASP A 68 -2.59 10.60 -15.49
N VAL A 69 -1.66 10.56 -14.53
CA VAL A 69 -0.57 11.56 -14.42
C VAL A 69 0.64 11.29 -15.32
N GLY A 70 1.39 12.34 -15.69
CA GLY A 70 2.56 12.24 -16.58
C GLY A 70 3.88 11.92 -15.88
N SER A 71 3.96 12.05 -14.55
CA SER A 71 5.20 11.89 -13.80
C SER A 71 5.00 11.31 -12.39
N CYS A 72 6.07 10.78 -11.79
CA CYS A 72 6.10 10.35 -10.39
C CYS A 72 5.90 11.51 -9.40
N GLU A 73 6.33 12.72 -9.74
CA GLU A 73 6.19 13.89 -8.86
C GLU A 73 4.71 14.31 -8.78
N ASP A 74 4.01 14.37 -9.91
CA ASP A 74 2.57 14.70 -9.95
C ASP A 74 1.74 13.66 -9.21
N LEU A 75 2.14 12.39 -9.31
CA LEU A 75 1.51 11.28 -8.59
C LEU A 75 1.57 11.49 -7.08
N LEU A 76 2.76 11.79 -6.55
CA LEU A 76 2.99 11.94 -5.11
C LEU A 76 2.53 13.29 -4.55
N ALA A 77 2.30 14.29 -5.40
CA ALA A 77 1.76 15.60 -5.03
C ALA A 77 0.25 15.59 -4.69
N GLU A 78 -0.36 14.42 -4.50
CA GLU A 78 -1.73 14.31 -4.00
C GLU A 78 -1.87 15.00 -2.62
N PRO A 79 -2.87 15.90 -2.43
CA PRO A 79 -3.12 16.55 -1.15
C PRO A 79 -3.48 15.57 -0.02
#